data_AF-A0A1G7DDV4-F1
#
_entry.id   AF-A0A1G7DDV4-F1
#
_cell.length_a   1.000
_cell.length_b   1.000
_cell.length_c   1.000
_cell.angle_alpha   90.00
_cell.angle_beta   90.00
_cell.angle_gamma   90.00
#
_symmetry.space_group_name_H-M   'P 1'
#
loop_
_entity.id
_entity.type
_entity.pdbx_description
1 polymer ?
#
loop_
_entity_poly.entity_id
_entity_poly.type
_entity_poly.pdbx_seq_one_letter_code
_entity_poly.pdbx_strand_id
1 'polypeptide(L)'
;MTQVSVKWYNPKKGFGFVRPDEGEPDAFLHVSAVEARGLDRLPEGTRLDCTLIEGPKGWEVQSIDAVLAVPEPARPPERVTLEDGVSGVVKFFNAYKGFGFVTRDSDQADVFVHVRTLEQCGLFDLTEGQVVSMSVSEGPKGLQADNIVVVAEPARPSGPLLRWREAFDTGHEETDREHRDLVTMANALHDRWAANANRDEVARLLDRLVAGAVCHLDQEDMRAGRGAGEPLQAGRWHWMKDMLDFRRRHLSEARPVRFTEDMAEFLRAWVTAHILAEVGTQPRVVEAAAAQA
;
A
#
# COMPACT_ATOMS: atom_id res chain seq x y z
N MET A 1 29.34 -19.38 18.77
CA MET A 1 27.90 -19.45 18.53
C MET A 1 27.25 -18.77 19.69
N THR A 2 26.57 -17.67 19.41
CA THR A 2 26.03 -16.76 20.42
C THR A 2 24.59 -16.48 20.03
N GLN A 3 23.69 -16.72 20.98
CA GLN A 3 22.28 -16.36 20.80
C GLN A 3 22.15 -14.85 20.97
N VAL A 4 21.47 -14.23 20.02
CA VAL A 4 21.23 -12.79 20.00
C VAL A 4 19.76 -12.52 19.69
N SER A 5 19.26 -11.40 20.20
CA SER A 5 17.96 -10.85 19.87
C SER A 5 18.10 -9.62 18.97
N VAL A 6 17.36 -9.55 17.88
CA VAL A 6 17.36 -8.39 16.98
C VAL A 6 16.72 -7.21 17.70
N LYS A 7 17.51 -6.19 18.01
CA LYS A 7 17.01 -4.95 18.61
C LYS A 7 16.29 -4.09 17.59
N TRP A 8 16.86 -4.01 16.39
CA TRP A 8 16.20 -3.44 15.21
C TRP A 8 17.02 -3.77 13.97
N TYR A 9 16.37 -3.82 12.81
CA TYR A 9 17.06 -3.98 11.53
C TYR A 9 16.37 -3.13 10.47
N ASN A 10 17.16 -2.35 9.73
CA ASN A 10 16.65 -1.55 8.64
C ASN A 10 17.06 -2.15 7.29
N PRO A 11 16.17 -2.88 6.60
CA PRO A 11 16.49 -3.52 5.33
C PRO A 11 16.83 -2.51 4.22
N LYS A 12 16.33 -1.26 4.31
CA LYS A 12 16.64 -0.20 3.32
C LYS A 12 18.03 0.38 3.51
N LYS A 13 18.49 0.51 4.76
CA LYS A 13 19.85 0.99 5.07
C LYS A 13 20.88 -0.13 5.03
N GLY A 14 20.44 -1.39 5.04
CA GLY A 14 21.29 -2.56 4.99
C GLY A 14 22.06 -2.81 6.29
N PHE A 15 21.57 -2.32 7.42
CA PHE A 15 22.17 -2.59 8.73
C PHE A 15 21.16 -2.53 9.88
N GLY A 16 21.56 -3.11 11.00
CA GLY A 16 20.81 -3.14 12.25
C GLY A 16 21.72 -3.42 13.45
N PHE A 17 21.09 -3.69 14.58
CA PHE A 17 21.78 -4.11 15.80
C PHE A 17 21.08 -5.30 16.43
N VAL A 18 21.90 -6.19 16.96
CA VAL A 18 21.46 -7.35 17.75
C VAL A 18 22.05 -7.25 19.14
N ARG A 19 21.31 -7.73 20.13
CA ARG A 19 21.74 -7.81 21.52
C ARG A 19 22.05 -9.26 21.84
N PRO A 20 23.29 -9.60 22.23
CA PRO A 20 23.61 -10.94 22.70
C PRO A 20 22.85 -11.27 23.98
N ASP A 21 22.36 -12.50 24.10
CA ASP A 21 21.69 -13.00 25.30
C ASP A 21 22.71 -13.18 26.44
N GLU A 22 23.94 -13.52 26.10
CA GLU A 22 25.09 -13.56 27.00
C GLU A 22 26.19 -12.63 26.49
N GLY A 23 26.45 -11.55 27.24
CA GLY A 23 27.46 -10.54 26.91
C GLY A 23 26.86 -9.22 26.41
N GLU A 24 27.10 -8.13 27.12
CA GLU A 24 27.03 -6.79 26.56
C GLU A 24 28.42 -6.44 26.01
N PRO A 25 28.55 -5.75 24.85
CA PRO A 25 27.62 -4.79 24.25
C PRO A 25 26.84 -5.28 23.01
N ASP A 26 25.86 -4.46 22.56
CA ASP A 26 25.11 -4.67 21.32
C ASP A 26 26.06 -4.86 20.12
N ALA A 27 25.79 -5.87 19.29
CA ALA A 27 26.57 -6.17 18.11
C ALA A 27 25.93 -5.62 16.83
N PHE A 28 26.76 -5.11 15.93
CA PHE A 28 26.35 -4.58 14.63
C PHE A 28 25.96 -5.71 13.67
N LEU A 29 24.82 -5.56 13.00
CA LEU A 29 24.33 -6.51 12.01
C LEU A 29 24.36 -5.88 10.61
N HIS A 30 25.18 -6.42 9.71
CA HIS A 30 25.26 -5.98 8.33
C HIS A 30 24.35 -6.80 7.41
N VAL A 31 23.81 -6.18 6.35
CA VAL A 31 22.94 -6.83 5.35
C VAL A 31 23.54 -8.09 4.76
N SER A 32 24.86 -8.14 4.55
CA SER A 32 25.53 -9.31 3.99
C SER A 32 25.32 -10.58 4.82
N ALA A 33 25.27 -10.47 6.15
CA ALA A 33 25.02 -11.62 7.03
C ALA A 33 23.55 -12.10 6.93
N VAL A 34 22.63 -11.20 6.61
CA VAL A 34 21.20 -11.44 6.46
C VAL A 34 20.88 -12.05 5.09
N GLU A 35 21.43 -11.47 4.02
CA GLU A 35 21.31 -11.96 2.63
C GLU A 35 21.98 -13.30 2.43
N ALA A 36 23.11 -13.57 3.09
CA ALA A 36 23.76 -14.89 3.06
C ALA A 36 22.85 -16.02 3.58
N ARG A 37 21.80 -15.68 4.33
CA ARG A 37 20.77 -16.61 4.78
C ARG A 37 19.46 -16.54 4.01
N GLY A 38 19.40 -15.75 2.94
CA GLY A 38 18.20 -15.57 2.12
C GLY A 38 17.05 -14.95 2.91
N LEU A 39 17.35 -14.16 3.95
CA LEU A 39 16.35 -13.45 4.73
C LEU A 39 16.15 -12.05 4.15
N ASP A 40 14.91 -11.70 3.82
CA ASP A 40 14.60 -10.35 3.29
C ASP A 40 14.23 -9.36 4.40
N ARG A 41 13.84 -9.88 5.58
CA ARG A 41 13.38 -9.11 6.74
C ARG A 41 13.77 -9.79 8.04
N LEU A 42 14.13 -8.97 9.03
CA LEU A 42 14.35 -9.38 10.41
C LEU A 42 13.49 -8.50 11.31
N PRO A 43 12.31 -8.99 11.73
CA PRO A 43 11.50 -8.31 12.73
C PRO A 43 12.29 -8.04 14.01
N GLU A 44 12.02 -6.93 14.67
CA GLU A 44 12.51 -6.68 16.03
C GLU A 44 12.05 -7.81 16.97
N GLY A 45 12.95 -8.25 17.85
CA GLY A 45 12.74 -9.39 18.75
C GLY A 45 13.06 -10.75 18.14
N THR A 46 13.44 -10.83 16.85
CA THR A 46 13.90 -12.09 16.23
C THR A 46 15.11 -12.65 16.97
N ARG A 47 15.03 -13.90 17.41
CA ARG A 47 16.16 -14.61 18.01
C ARG A 47 16.96 -15.31 16.93
N LEU A 48 18.24 -15.00 16.90
CA LEU A 48 19.21 -15.54 15.96
C LEU A 48 20.28 -16.26 16.76
N ASP A 49 20.78 -17.37 16.22
CA ASP A 49 22.08 -17.90 16.60
C ASP A 49 23.08 -17.38 15.58
N CYS A 50 24.14 -16.71 16.03
CA CYS A 50 25.13 -16.14 15.14
C CYS A 50 26.54 -16.18 15.73
N THR A 51 27.51 -16.01 14.85
CA THR A 51 28.91 -15.87 15.23
C THR A 51 29.27 -14.40 15.27
N LEU A 52 29.62 -13.91 16.47
CA LEU A 52 30.07 -12.54 16.71
C LEU A 52 31.59 -12.46 16.63
N ILE A 53 32.08 -11.39 16.02
CA ILE A 53 33.51 -11.07 15.96
C ILE A 53 33.74 -9.64 16.47
N GLU A 54 34.91 -9.39 17.04
CA GLU A 54 35.31 -8.04 17.45
C GLU A 54 35.91 -7.30 16.26
N GLY A 55 35.15 -6.34 15.72
CA GLY A 55 35.57 -5.49 14.62
C GLY A 55 36.14 -4.14 15.09
N PRO A 56 36.62 -3.30 14.16
CA PRO A 56 37.21 -1.99 14.49
C PRO A 56 36.20 -0.98 15.08
N LYS A 57 34.90 -1.27 15.03
CA LYS A 57 33.81 -0.42 15.56
C LYS A 57 33.01 -1.07 16.69
N GLY A 58 33.53 -2.16 17.26
CA GLY A 58 32.84 -2.99 18.26
C GLY A 58 32.45 -4.35 17.70
N TRP A 59 31.64 -5.07 18.47
CA TRP A 59 31.16 -6.40 18.10
C TRP A 59 30.29 -6.33 16.85
N GLU A 60 30.50 -7.25 15.91
CA GLU A 60 29.70 -7.37 14.69
C GLU A 60 29.35 -8.82 14.39
N VAL A 61 28.21 -9.02 13.73
CA VAL A 61 27.73 -10.33 13.30
C VAL A 61 28.46 -10.75 12.03
N GLN A 62 29.31 -11.77 12.13
CA GLN A 62 30.02 -12.33 10.98
C GLN A 62 29.09 -13.19 10.13
N SER A 63 28.37 -14.10 10.77
CA SER A 63 27.43 -15.00 10.09
C SER A 63 26.27 -15.33 11.01
N ILE A 64 25.06 -15.32 10.44
CA ILE A 64 23.88 -15.90 11.10
C ILE A 64 23.97 -17.40 10.88
N ASP A 65 23.89 -18.18 11.94
CA ASP A 65 24.01 -19.65 11.95
C ASP A 65 22.65 -20.34 11.94
N ALA A 66 21.67 -19.78 12.64
CA ALA A 66 20.27 -20.22 12.61
C ALA A 66 19.32 -19.07 12.99
N VAL A 67 18.07 -19.15 12.52
CA VAL A 67 16.97 -18.34 13.06
C VAL A 67 16.26 -19.21 14.09
N LEU A 68 16.40 -18.87 15.37
CA LEU A 68 15.88 -19.68 16.48
C LEU A 68 14.39 -19.44 16.69
N ALA A 69 13.98 -18.18 16.60
CA ALA A 69 12.58 -17.79 16.67
C ALA A 69 12.38 -16.46 15.96
N VAL A 70 11.52 -16.43 14.95
CA VAL A 70 10.95 -15.17 14.48
C VAL A 70 9.76 -14.90 15.39
N PRO A 71 9.66 -13.74 16.07
CA PRO A 71 8.43 -13.38 16.75
C PRO A 71 7.33 -13.46 15.70
N GLU A 72 6.32 -14.31 15.95
CA GLU A 72 5.14 -14.32 15.10
C GLU A 72 4.67 -12.87 14.96
N PRO A 73 4.31 -12.41 13.74
CA PRO A 73 3.73 -11.09 13.59
C PRO A 73 2.62 -11.01 14.62
N ALA A 74 2.72 -10.06 15.55
CA ALA A 74 1.83 -9.95 16.69
C ALA A 74 0.42 -10.21 16.15
N ARG A 75 -0.22 -11.28 16.66
CA ARG A 75 -1.63 -11.54 16.39
C ARG A 75 -2.32 -10.17 16.46
N PRO A 76 -3.13 -9.77 15.46
CA PRO A 76 -3.73 -8.45 15.42
C PRO A 76 -4.21 -8.15 16.84
N PRO A 77 -3.75 -7.05 17.46
CA PRO A 77 -3.84 -6.88 18.90
C PRO A 77 -5.25 -7.23 19.31
N GLU A 78 -5.37 -8.21 20.20
CA GLU A 78 -6.65 -8.56 20.82
C GLU A 78 -7.24 -7.23 21.26
N ARG A 79 -8.38 -6.85 20.66
CA ARG A 79 -8.91 -5.48 20.63
C ARG A 79 -8.62 -4.77 21.94
N VAL A 80 -7.58 -3.94 21.97
CA VAL A 80 -7.29 -3.11 23.14
C VAL A 80 -8.29 -1.97 23.07
N THR A 81 -9.51 -2.24 23.52
CA THR A 81 -10.38 -1.17 23.98
C THR A 81 -9.71 -0.64 25.23
N LEU A 82 -9.32 0.62 25.21
CA LEU A 82 -9.02 1.33 26.45
C LEU A 82 -10.23 1.10 27.37
N GLU A 83 -10.02 0.62 28.60
CA GLU A 83 -11.13 0.22 29.49
C GLU A 83 -12.09 1.38 29.78
N ASP A 84 -11.60 2.62 29.68
CA ASP A 84 -12.36 3.89 29.74
C ASP A 84 -12.32 4.68 28.41
N GLY A 85 -12.08 3.99 27.31
CA GLY A 85 -11.93 4.58 25.97
C GLY A 85 -13.25 4.93 25.32
N VAL A 86 -13.27 6.07 24.64
CA VAL A 86 -14.39 6.51 23.84
C VAL A 86 -14.15 6.12 22.38
N SER A 87 -15.13 5.48 21.74
CA SER A 87 -15.05 5.14 20.32
C SER A 87 -15.42 6.33 19.42
N GLY A 88 -14.77 6.40 18.25
CA GLY A 88 -15.09 7.38 17.24
C GLY A 88 -14.53 7.02 15.86
N VAL A 89 -15.01 7.75 14.85
CA VAL A 89 -14.63 7.60 13.45
C VAL A 89 -13.79 8.79 13.02
N VAL A 90 -12.62 8.54 12.43
CA VAL A 90 -11.73 9.60 11.96
C VAL A 90 -12.42 10.38 10.85
N LYS A 91 -12.63 11.67 11.06
CA LYS A 91 -13.25 12.57 10.10
C LYS A 91 -12.24 13.05 9.07
N PHE A 92 -11.07 13.46 9.54
CA PHE A 92 -9.92 13.74 8.69
C PHE A 92 -8.66 13.81 9.52
N PHE A 93 -7.52 13.54 8.91
CA PHE A 93 -6.24 13.79 9.54
C PHE A 93 -5.23 14.24 8.48
N ASN A 94 -4.44 15.26 8.82
CA ASN A 94 -3.42 15.80 7.95
C ASN A 94 -2.05 15.61 8.59
N ALA A 95 -1.31 14.59 8.15
CA ALA A 95 0.03 14.29 8.64
C ALA A 95 1.04 15.43 8.41
N TYR A 96 0.87 16.23 7.35
CA TYR A 96 1.76 17.36 7.06
C TYR A 96 1.54 18.54 8.02
N LYS A 97 0.27 18.86 8.31
CA LYS A 97 -0.09 19.88 9.29
C LYS A 97 0.00 19.38 10.74
N GLY A 98 0.10 18.06 10.92
CA GLY A 98 0.28 17.40 12.21
C GLY A 98 -0.98 17.35 13.07
N PHE A 99 -2.18 17.48 12.49
CA PHE A 99 -3.44 17.43 13.25
C PHE A 99 -4.59 16.84 12.43
N GLY A 100 -5.61 16.37 13.15
CA GLY A 100 -6.87 15.88 12.59
C GLY A 100 -8.00 15.90 13.60
N PHE A 101 -9.14 15.37 13.19
CA PHE A 101 -10.36 15.29 13.99
C PHE A 101 -11.00 13.92 13.86
N VAL A 102 -11.57 13.47 14.97
CA VAL A 102 -12.30 12.21 15.08
C VAL A 102 -13.67 12.51 15.66
N THR A 103 -14.70 12.04 14.98
CA THR A 103 -16.09 12.19 15.42
C THR A 103 -16.43 11.07 16.40
N ARG A 104 -16.85 11.43 17.60
CA ARG A 104 -17.20 10.48 18.65
C ARG A 104 -18.54 9.80 18.38
N ASP A 105 -18.63 8.50 18.63
CA ASP A 105 -19.88 7.76 18.38
C ASP A 105 -21.01 8.14 19.36
N SER A 106 -20.67 8.53 20.59
CA SER A 106 -21.66 8.77 21.65
C SER A 106 -22.46 10.06 21.48
N ASP A 107 -21.81 11.14 21.07
CA ASP A 107 -22.38 12.50 21.02
C ASP A 107 -22.09 13.23 19.70
N GLN A 108 -21.43 12.56 18.74
CA GLN A 108 -20.99 13.14 17.47
C GLN A 108 -20.10 14.38 17.65
N ALA A 109 -19.47 14.55 18.81
CA ALA A 109 -18.54 15.64 19.05
C ALA A 109 -17.21 15.40 18.33
N ASP A 110 -16.69 16.45 17.72
CA ASP A 110 -15.38 16.43 17.08
C ASP A 110 -14.29 16.47 18.17
N VAL A 111 -13.45 15.43 18.23
CA VAL A 111 -12.29 15.33 19.10
C VAL A 111 -11.03 15.67 18.30
N PHE A 112 -10.25 16.60 18.80
CA PHE A 112 -8.99 17.01 18.20
C PHE A 112 -7.88 15.97 18.43
N VAL A 113 -7.14 15.63 17.38
CA VAL A 113 -6.00 14.70 17.45
C VAL A 113 -4.74 15.39 16.94
N HIS A 114 -3.68 15.35 17.73
CA HIS A 114 -2.37 15.89 17.36
C HIS A 114 -1.40 14.77 16.97
N VAL A 115 -0.47 15.05 16.05
CA VAL A 115 0.55 14.07 15.60
C VAL A 115 1.39 13.51 16.75
N ARG A 116 1.70 14.34 17.75
CA ARG A 116 2.42 13.89 18.96
C ARG A 116 1.67 12.79 19.72
N THR A 117 0.34 12.88 19.81
CA THR A 117 -0.49 11.85 20.45
C THR A 117 -0.38 10.54 19.68
N LEU A 118 -0.42 10.61 18.35
CA LEU A 118 -0.24 9.44 17.49
C LEU A 118 1.15 8.82 17.68
N GLU A 119 2.21 9.63 17.63
CA GLU A 119 3.58 9.18 17.81
C GLU A 119 3.80 8.50 19.17
N GLN A 120 3.21 9.05 20.23
CA GLN A 120 3.22 8.43 21.57
C GLN A 120 2.50 7.08 21.61
N CYS A 121 1.47 6.91 20.78
CA CYS A 121 0.74 5.66 20.62
C CYS A 121 1.38 4.72 19.57
N GLY A 122 2.52 5.07 18.99
CA GLY A 122 3.19 4.30 17.93
C GLY A 122 2.49 4.37 16.56
N LEU A 123 1.55 5.31 16.38
CA LEU A 123 0.87 5.59 15.13
C LEU A 123 1.54 6.76 14.41
N PHE A 124 1.56 6.71 13.08
CA PHE A 124 2.16 7.78 12.27
C PHE A 124 1.14 8.63 11.53
N ASP A 125 -0.08 8.11 11.38
CA ASP A 125 -1.12 8.69 10.53
C ASP A 125 -2.47 8.02 10.80
N LEU A 126 -3.57 8.71 10.48
CA LEU A 126 -4.95 8.23 10.57
C LEU A 126 -5.66 8.39 9.23
N THR A 127 -6.48 7.41 8.85
CA THR A 127 -7.25 7.44 7.62
C THR A 127 -8.68 7.93 7.90
N GLU A 128 -9.26 8.74 7.01
CA GLU A 128 -10.68 9.09 7.09
C GLU A 128 -11.58 7.84 7.07
N GLY A 129 -12.62 7.83 7.91
CA GLY A 129 -13.52 6.69 8.11
C GLY A 129 -12.97 5.59 9.04
N GLN A 130 -11.72 5.68 9.50
CA GLN A 130 -11.10 4.69 10.38
C GLN A 130 -11.75 4.71 11.76
N VAL A 131 -12.04 3.53 12.33
CA VAL A 131 -12.63 3.42 13.67
C VAL A 131 -11.51 3.35 14.69
N VAL A 132 -11.54 4.26 15.65
CA VAL A 132 -10.52 4.40 16.69
C VAL A 132 -11.18 4.42 18.06
N SER A 133 -10.44 3.98 19.08
CA SER A 133 -10.76 4.16 20.49
C SER A 133 -9.76 5.15 21.06
N MET A 134 -10.25 6.16 21.77
CA MET A 134 -9.41 7.22 22.28
C MET A 134 -9.79 7.61 23.71
N SER A 135 -8.82 8.03 24.52
CA SER A 135 -9.10 8.70 25.79
C SER A 135 -9.20 10.20 25.56
N VAL A 136 -10.30 10.82 25.97
CA VAL A 136 -10.57 12.24 25.72
C VAL A 136 -10.46 13.06 27.00
N SER A 137 -9.81 14.22 26.90
CA SER A 137 -9.76 15.24 27.94
C SER A 137 -10.19 16.61 27.41
N GLU A 138 -10.55 17.54 28.31
CA GLU A 138 -10.77 18.94 27.97
C GLU A 138 -9.43 19.68 27.82
N GLY A 139 -9.13 20.09 26.59
CA GLY A 139 -8.01 20.94 26.25
C GLY A 139 -8.42 22.40 25.98
N PRO A 140 -7.44 23.30 25.77
CA PRO A 140 -7.68 24.72 25.48
C PRO A 140 -8.41 24.98 24.15
N LYS A 141 -8.49 23.97 23.26
CA LYS A 141 -9.20 24.04 21.96
C LYS A 141 -10.45 23.15 21.93
N GLY A 142 -10.94 22.72 23.09
CA GLY A 142 -12.02 21.75 23.22
C GLY A 142 -11.49 20.35 23.49
N LEU A 143 -12.34 19.35 23.20
CA LEU A 143 -12.06 17.94 23.44
C LEU A 143 -10.85 17.49 22.61
N GLN A 144 -9.82 16.94 23.27
CA GLN A 144 -8.62 16.43 22.62
C GLN A 144 -8.35 14.97 23.02
N ALA A 145 -7.73 14.21 22.11
CA ALA A 145 -7.32 12.84 22.37
C ALA A 145 -5.93 12.80 23.04
N ASP A 146 -5.83 12.09 24.17
CA ASP A 146 -4.58 11.85 24.89
C ASP A 146 -3.95 10.49 24.54
N ASN A 147 -4.77 9.50 24.23
CA ASN A 147 -4.36 8.21 23.71
C ASN A 147 -5.32 7.82 22.60
N ILE A 148 -4.80 7.09 21.62
CA ILE A 148 -5.59 6.65 20.47
C ILE A 148 -5.10 5.29 19.99
N VAL A 149 -6.04 4.38 19.78
CA VAL A 149 -5.81 3.02 19.28
C VAL A 149 -6.74 2.81 18.10
N VAL A 150 -6.21 2.24 17.02
CA VAL A 150 -7.03 1.84 15.87
C VAL A 150 -7.79 0.56 16.21
N VAL A 151 -9.12 0.63 16.18
CA VAL A 151 -10.01 -0.49 16.48
C VAL A 151 -10.43 -1.22 15.20
N ALA A 152 -10.68 -0.48 14.12
CA ALA A 152 -10.92 -1.04 12.80
C ALA A 152 -10.47 -0.08 11.69
N GLU A 153 -9.96 -0.64 10.61
CA GLU A 153 -9.73 0.08 9.36
C GLU A 153 -11.07 0.62 8.81
N PRO A 154 -11.07 1.72 8.03
CA PRO A 154 -12.29 2.28 7.47
C PRO A 154 -13.10 1.21 6.74
N ALA A 155 -14.41 1.21 6.96
CA ALA A 155 -15.31 0.35 6.22
C ALA A 155 -15.19 0.70 4.73
N ARG A 156 -14.52 -0.18 3.98
CA ARG A 156 -14.33 -0.09 2.53
C ARG A 156 -15.68 0.19 1.86
N PRO A 157 -15.80 1.10 0.88
CA PRO A 157 -16.90 0.99 -0.07
C PRO A 157 -16.80 -0.39 -0.71
N SER A 158 -17.76 -1.26 -0.41
CA SER A 158 -17.71 -2.71 -0.58
C SER A 158 -17.95 -3.14 -2.04
N GLY A 159 -17.20 -2.55 -2.97
CA GLY A 159 -17.30 -2.85 -4.39
C GLY A 159 -15.92 -2.93 -5.06
N PRO A 160 -15.77 -3.74 -6.12
CA PRO A 160 -14.58 -3.70 -6.95
C PRO A 160 -14.42 -2.28 -7.54
N LEU A 161 -13.17 -1.87 -7.77
CA LEU A 161 -12.85 -0.60 -8.44
C LEU A 161 -13.67 -0.46 -9.73
N LEU A 162 -13.76 -1.51 -10.53
CA LEU A 162 -14.53 -1.55 -11.77
C LEU A 162 -15.39 -2.82 -11.84
N ARG A 163 -16.63 -2.66 -12.31
CA ARG A 163 -17.49 -3.79 -12.69
C ARG A 163 -17.63 -3.80 -14.20
N TRP A 164 -17.56 -4.98 -14.81
CA TRP A 164 -17.90 -5.14 -16.22
C TRP A 164 -19.36 -4.72 -16.46
N ARG A 165 -19.62 -4.03 -17.57
CA ARG A 165 -20.95 -3.57 -17.99
C ARG A 165 -21.15 -3.93 -19.45
N GLU A 166 -22.39 -4.15 -19.88
CA GLU A 166 -22.71 -4.43 -21.30
C GLU A 166 -22.22 -3.32 -22.25
N ALA A 167 -22.10 -2.08 -21.77
CA ALA A 167 -21.53 -0.97 -22.53
C ALA A 167 -20.03 -1.13 -22.88
N PHE A 168 -19.36 -2.12 -22.31
CA PHE A 168 -17.96 -2.47 -22.58
C PHE A 168 -17.82 -3.63 -23.57
N ASP A 169 -18.93 -4.28 -23.94
CA ASP A 169 -18.88 -5.36 -24.92
C ASP A 169 -18.62 -4.76 -26.31
N THR A 170 -17.53 -5.21 -26.92
CA THR A 170 -17.10 -4.85 -28.27
C THR A 170 -17.79 -5.70 -29.35
N GLY A 171 -18.48 -6.76 -28.93
CA GLY A 171 -19.08 -7.77 -29.82
C GLY A 171 -18.09 -8.83 -30.30
N HIS A 172 -16.83 -8.77 -29.85
CA HIS A 172 -15.79 -9.76 -30.12
C HIS A 172 -15.43 -10.48 -28.83
N GLU A 173 -15.77 -11.78 -28.72
CA GLU A 173 -15.56 -12.59 -27.51
C GLU A 173 -14.10 -12.59 -27.00
N GLU A 174 -13.14 -12.48 -27.91
CA GLU A 174 -11.72 -12.48 -27.58
C GLU A 174 -11.25 -11.15 -26.97
N THR A 175 -11.61 -10.04 -27.60
CA THR A 175 -11.38 -8.68 -27.09
C THR A 175 -12.10 -8.45 -25.76
N ASP A 176 -13.35 -8.90 -25.64
CA ASP A 176 -14.12 -8.77 -24.39
C ASP A 176 -13.49 -9.56 -23.25
N ARG A 177 -12.86 -10.71 -23.55
CA ARG A 177 -12.12 -11.49 -22.56
C ARG A 177 -10.86 -10.74 -22.10
N GLU A 178 -10.07 -10.21 -23.03
CA GLU A 178 -8.87 -9.42 -22.73
C GLU A 178 -9.21 -8.16 -21.91
N HIS A 179 -10.30 -7.47 -22.24
CA HIS A 179 -10.80 -6.33 -21.48
C HIS A 179 -11.26 -6.70 -20.07
N ARG A 180 -11.94 -7.84 -19.90
CA ARG A 180 -12.29 -8.36 -18.56
C ARG A 180 -11.05 -8.69 -17.73
N ASP A 181 -9.98 -9.17 -18.37
CA ASP A 181 -8.71 -9.42 -17.70
C ASP A 181 -8.06 -8.11 -17.23
N LEU A 182 -8.11 -7.02 -18.02
CA LEU A 182 -7.66 -5.69 -17.60
C LEU A 182 -8.45 -5.15 -16.40
N VAL A 183 -9.77 -5.28 -16.42
CA VAL A 183 -10.64 -4.92 -15.28
C VAL A 183 -10.28 -5.73 -14.04
N THR A 184 -10.03 -7.03 -14.19
CA THR A 184 -9.63 -7.92 -13.10
C THR A 184 -8.27 -7.52 -12.51
N MET A 185 -7.29 -7.22 -13.37
CA MET A 185 -5.96 -6.77 -12.93
C MET A 185 -6.01 -5.41 -12.23
N ALA A 186 -6.82 -4.46 -12.72
CA ALA A 186 -7.01 -3.16 -12.08
C ALA A 186 -7.68 -3.30 -10.70
N ASN A 187 -8.69 -4.15 -10.59
CA ASN A 187 -9.31 -4.49 -9.29
C ASN A 187 -8.31 -5.13 -8.33
N ALA A 188 -7.51 -6.10 -8.80
CA ALA A 188 -6.50 -6.76 -7.96
C ALA A 188 -5.39 -5.80 -7.50
N LEU A 189 -4.93 -4.89 -8.38
CA LEU A 189 -4.00 -3.83 -8.03
C LEU A 189 -4.60 -2.92 -6.96
N HIS A 190 -5.83 -2.45 -7.17
CA HIS A 190 -6.55 -1.61 -6.22
C HIS A 190 -6.73 -2.29 -4.86
N ASP A 191 -7.17 -3.55 -4.84
CA ASP A 191 -7.40 -4.31 -3.61
C ASP A 191 -6.13 -4.51 -2.79
N ARG A 192 -5.02 -4.82 -3.46
CA ARG A 192 -3.73 -5.06 -2.80
C ARG A 192 -3.10 -3.76 -2.32
N TRP A 193 -3.17 -2.70 -3.12
CA TRP A 193 -2.73 -1.37 -2.71
C TRP A 193 -3.55 -0.85 -1.52
N ALA A 194 -4.88 -1.01 -1.55
CA ALA A 194 -5.78 -0.63 -0.46
C ALA A 194 -5.57 -1.47 0.81
N ALA A 195 -5.00 -2.67 0.71
CA ALA A 195 -4.61 -3.49 1.85
C ALA A 195 -3.22 -3.13 2.42
N ASN A 196 -2.66 -1.97 2.07
CA ASN A 196 -1.29 -1.56 2.43
C ASN A 196 -0.24 -2.61 2.04
N ALA A 197 -0.41 -3.28 0.90
CA ALA A 197 0.61 -4.19 0.38
C ALA A 197 1.96 -3.48 0.19
N ASN A 198 3.04 -4.24 0.27
CA ASN A 198 4.37 -3.68 0.12
C ASN A 198 4.58 -3.11 -1.30
N ARG A 199 5.50 -2.13 -1.42
CA ARG A 199 5.79 -1.43 -2.69
C ARG A 199 6.11 -2.40 -3.83
N ASP A 200 6.86 -3.46 -3.56
CA ASP A 200 7.31 -4.40 -4.59
C ASP A 200 6.16 -5.23 -5.15
N GLU A 201 5.20 -5.58 -4.29
CA GLU A 201 3.96 -6.26 -4.69
C GLU A 201 3.07 -5.35 -5.51
N VAL A 202 2.90 -4.09 -5.09
CA VAL A 202 2.18 -3.07 -5.86
C VAL A 202 2.84 -2.82 -7.21
N ALA A 203 4.17 -2.67 -7.24
CA ALA A 203 4.93 -2.48 -8.47
C ALA A 203 4.78 -3.68 -9.41
N ARG A 204 4.85 -4.92 -8.88
CA ARG A 204 4.61 -6.14 -9.67
C ARG A 204 3.20 -6.20 -10.26
N LEU A 205 2.18 -5.81 -9.50
CA LEU A 205 0.79 -5.79 -9.98
C LEU A 205 0.56 -4.69 -11.02
N LEU A 206 1.18 -3.52 -10.84
CA LEU A 206 1.15 -2.46 -11.83
C LEU A 206 1.87 -2.86 -13.12
N ASP A 207 3.07 -3.44 -13.00
CA ASP A 207 3.84 -3.93 -14.15
C ASP A 207 3.07 -5.03 -14.89
N ARG A 208 2.33 -5.88 -14.17
CA ARG A 208 1.42 -6.87 -14.77
C ARG A 208 0.25 -6.23 -15.50
N LEU A 209 -0.37 -5.19 -14.94
CA LEU A 209 -1.45 -4.44 -15.59
C LEU A 209 -0.96 -3.76 -16.87
N VAL A 210 0.22 -3.13 -16.84
CA VAL A 210 0.85 -2.50 -18.00
C VAL A 210 1.18 -3.54 -19.07
N ALA A 211 1.79 -4.67 -18.69
CA ALA A 211 2.10 -5.74 -19.63
C ALA A 211 0.83 -6.33 -20.28
N GLY A 212 -0.24 -6.51 -19.50
CA GLY A 212 -1.53 -6.95 -20.01
C GLY A 212 -2.12 -5.98 -21.03
N ALA A 213 -2.04 -4.67 -20.76
CA ALA A 213 -2.52 -3.65 -21.68
C ALA A 213 -1.70 -3.57 -22.98
N VAL A 214 -0.37 -3.69 -22.88
CA VAL A 214 0.51 -3.76 -24.07
C VAL A 214 0.20 -5.00 -24.91
N CYS A 215 0.05 -6.17 -24.29
CA CYS A 215 -0.26 -7.41 -25.01
C CYS A 215 -1.60 -7.31 -25.74
N HIS A 216 -2.61 -6.75 -25.08
CA HIS A 216 -3.92 -6.53 -25.68
C HIS A 216 -3.84 -5.54 -26.86
N LEU A 217 -3.09 -4.43 -26.74
CA LEU A 217 -2.86 -3.50 -27.85
C LEU A 217 -2.14 -4.16 -29.04
N ASP A 218 -1.12 -4.99 -28.79
CA ASP A 218 -0.40 -5.73 -29.83
C ASP A 218 -1.33 -6.74 -30.53
N GLN A 219 -2.18 -7.44 -29.77
CA GLN A 219 -3.18 -8.37 -30.31
C GLN A 219 -4.24 -7.63 -31.13
N GLU A 220 -4.65 -6.45 -30.70
CA GLU A 220 -5.57 -5.58 -31.42
C GLU A 220 -4.99 -5.12 -32.77
N ASP A 221 -3.74 -4.69 -32.79
CA ASP A 221 -3.08 -4.27 -34.03
C ASP A 221 -2.90 -5.44 -35.01
N MET A 222 -2.56 -6.62 -34.51
CA MET A 222 -2.53 -7.84 -35.32
C MET A 222 -3.90 -8.17 -35.92
N ARG A 223 -5.00 -8.00 -35.17
CA ARG A 223 -6.38 -8.21 -35.66
C ARG A 223 -6.80 -7.17 -36.71
N ALA A 224 -6.33 -5.93 -36.56
CA ALA A 224 -6.56 -4.86 -37.53
C ALA A 224 -5.74 -5.00 -38.82
N GLY A 225 -4.94 -6.07 -38.96
CA GLY A 225 -4.05 -6.30 -40.10
C GLY A 225 -2.83 -5.39 -40.12
N ARG A 226 -2.52 -4.74 -38.98
CA ARG A 226 -1.31 -3.94 -38.79
C ARG A 226 -0.19 -4.85 -38.30
N GLY A 227 0.95 -4.81 -38.97
CA GLY A 227 2.06 -5.72 -38.67
C GLY A 227 2.68 -5.45 -37.29
N ALA A 228 3.12 -6.51 -36.61
CA ALA A 228 3.92 -6.40 -35.39
C ALA A 228 5.14 -5.49 -35.64
N GLY A 229 5.19 -4.33 -34.97
CA GLY A 229 6.28 -3.36 -35.07
C GLY A 229 5.97 -2.04 -35.76
N GLU A 230 4.74 -1.77 -36.22
CA GLU A 230 4.35 -0.39 -36.56
C GLU A 230 4.25 0.48 -35.29
N PRO A 231 4.74 1.74 -35.32
CA PRO A 231 4.64 2.62 -34.16
C PRO A 231 3.17 2.83 -33.78
N LEU A 232 2.85 2.62 -32.49
CA LEU A 232 1.56 2.99 -31.92
C LEU A 232 1.18 4.39 -32.41
N GLN A 233 -0.01 4.56 -32.99
CA GLN A 233 -0.48 5.89 -33.42
C GLN A 233 -0.33 6.90 -32.27
N ALA A 234 -0.04 8.17 -32.60
CA ALA A 234 0.27 9.22 -31.62
C ALA A 234 -0.79 9.37 -30.51
N GLY A 235 -2.06 9.04 -30.79
CA GLY A 235 -3.14 8.99 -29.80
C GLY A 235 -3.06 7.82 -28.81
N ARG A 236 -2.55 6.64 -29.22
CA ARG A 236 -2.38 5.44 -28.38
C ARG A 236 -1.15 5.54 -27.47
N TRP A 237 -0.07 6.16 -27.96
CA TRP A 237 1.13 6.43 -27.16
C TRP A 237 0.85 7.33 -25.94
N HIS A 238 -0.15 8.21 -26.04
CA HIS A 238 -0.54 9.09 -24.94
C HIS A 238 -1.02 8.31 -23.71
N TRP A 239 -1.83 7.26 -23.90
CA TRP A 239 -2.34 6.39 -22.82
C TRP A 239 -1.23 5.62 -22.10
N MET A 240 -0.26 5.11 -22.86
CA MET A 240 0.90 4.41 -22.30
C MET A 240 1.80 5.38 -21.54
N LYS A 241 2.01 6.58 -22.10
CA LYS A 241 2.77 7.64 -21.45
C LYS A 241 2.13 8.07 -20.12
N ASP A 242 0.81 8.22 -20.07
CA ASP A 242 0.10 8.61 -18.86
C ASP A 242 0.24 7.55 -17.75
N MET A 243 0.15 6.27 -18.09
CA MET A 243 0.37 5.17 -17.15
C MET A 243 1.83 5.07 -16.67
N LEU A 244 2.80 5.28 -17.56
CA LEU A 244 4.22 5.30 -17.22
C LEU A 244 4.60 6.53 -16.39
N ASP A 245 3.99 7.68 -16.64
CA ASP A 245 4.15 8.89 -15.85
C ASP A 245 3.46 8.76 -14.49
N PHE A 246 2.29 8.11 -14.41
CA PHE A 246 1.66 7.72 -13.15
C PHE A 246 2.57 6.80 -12.33
N ARG A 247 3.07 5.71 -12.93
CA ARG A 247 4.08 4.82 -12.33
C ARG A 247 5.27 5.61 -11.81
N ARG A 248 5.81 6.53 -12.61
CA ARG A 248 6.95 7.36 -12.19
C ARG A 248 6.58 8.25 -11.01
N ARG A 249 5.46 8.97 -11.03
CA ARG A 249 5.07 9.88 -9.94
C ARG A 249 4.80 9.14 -8.63
N HIS A 250 4.08 8.03 -8.68
CA HIS A 250 3.61 7.34 -7.48
C HIS A 250 4.54 6.23 -6.97
N LEU A 251 5.49 5.76 -7.80
CA LEU A 251 6.47 4.75 -7.39
C LEU A 251 7.93 5.25 -7.45
N SER A 252 8.21 6.54 -7.75
CA SER A 252 9.57 7.10 -7.65
C SER A 252 9.94 7.58 -6.25
N GLU A 253 8.97 8.07 -5.46
CA GLU A 253 9.23 8.50 -4.09
C GLU A 253 9.38 7.30 -3.14
N ALA A 254 10.22 7.43 -2.10
CA ALA A 254 10.60 6.36 -1.18
C ALA A 254 9.45 5.78 -0.32
N ARG A 255 8.26 6.34 -0.48
CA ARG A 255 6.95 5.93 0.04
C ARG A 255 5.92 6.22 -1.05
N PRO A 256 5.01 5.30 -1.41
CA PRO A 256 3.72 5.75 -1.91
C PRO A 256 3.07 6.55 -0.78
N VAL A 257 2.73 7.81 -1.02
CA VAL A 257 1.71 8.51 -0.22
C VAL A 257 0.48 7.58 -0.27
N ARG A 258 -0.12 7.27 0.89
CA ARG A 258 -1.24 6.33 0.99
C ARG A 258 -2.31 6.66 -0.06
N PHE A 259 -3.08 5.64 -0.44
CA PHE A 259 -4.12 5.69 -1.46
C PHE A 259 -4.92 7.00 -1.42
N THR A 260 -4.70 7.87 -2.41
CA THR A 260 -5.54 9.06 -2.60
C THR A 260 -6.71 8.70 -3.51
N GLU A 261 -7.86 9.32 -3.28
CA GLU A 261 -9.04 9.16 -4.13
C GLU A 261 -8.72 9.41 -5.61
N ASP A 262 -7.83 10.36 -5.89
CA ASP A 262 -7.28 10.68 -7.21
C ASP A 262 -6.66 9.46 -7.93
N MET A 263 -6.02 8.54 -7.21
CA MET A 263 -5.39 7.35 -7.80
C MET A 263 -6.43 6.30 -8.19
N ALA A 264 -7.49 6.15 -7.40
CA ALA A 264 -8.65 5.33 -7.71
C ALA A 264 -9.31 5.82 -9.00
N GLU A 265 -9.53 7.13 -9.05
CA GLU A 265 -10.16 7.82 -10.15
C GLU A 265 -9.34 7.70 -11.43
N PHE A 266 -8.01 7.87 -11.33
CA PHE A 266 -7.11 7.66 -12.46
C PHE A 266 -7.18 6.25 -13.03
N LEU A 267 -7.03 5.21 -12.20
CA LEU A 267 -7.07 3.81 -12.66
C LEU A 267 -8.44 3.49 -13.29
N ARG A 268 -9.52 3.96 -12.68
CA ARG A 268 -10.88 3.80 -13.19
C ARG A 268 -11.05 4.47 -14.55
N ALA A 269 -10.65 5.75 -14.67
CA ALA A 269 -10.75 6.52 -15.90
C ALA A 269 -9.89 5.93 -17.02
N TRP A 270 -8.67 5.51 -16.70
CA TRP A 270 -7.73 4.94 -17.66
C TRP A 270 -8.23 3.63 -18.26
N VAL A 271 -8.65 2.65 -17.43
CA VAL A 271 -9.20 1.38 -17.93
C VAL A 271 -10.49 1.61 -18.71
N THR A 272 -11.39 2.46 -18.19
CA THR A 272 -12.68 2.74 -18.82
C THR A 272 -12.48 3.38 -20.20
N ALA A 273 -11.61 4.37 -20.30
CA ALA A 273 -11.40 5.08 -21.54
C ALA A 273 -10.63 4.27 -22.59
N HIS A 274 -9.75 3.35 -22.17
CA HIS A 274 -9.16 2.34 -23.06
C HIS A 274 -10.25 1.48 -23.71
N ILE A 275 -11.11 0.88 -22.89
CA ILE A 275 -12.21 0.02 -23.36
C ILE A 275 -13.19 0.82 -24.24
N LEU A 276 -13.56 2.03 -23.83
CA LEU A 276 -14.51 2.87 -24.58
C LEU A 276 -13.93 3.43 -25.87
N ALA A 277 -12.61 3.65 -25.97
CA ALA A 277 -11.98 4.03 -27.23
C ALA A 277 -12.13 2.93 -28.29
N GLU A 278 -12.16 1.66 -27.87
CA GLU A 278 -12.39 0.52 -28.75
C GLU A 278 -13.88 0.31 -29.07
N VAL A 279 -14.77 0.54 -28.09
CA VAL A 279 -16.23 0.56 -28.33
C VAL A 279 -16.63 1.72 -29.26
N GLY A 280 -15.97 2.88 -29.16
CA GLY A 280 -16.19 4.08 -29.98
C GLY A 280 -15.83 3.92 -31.45
N THR A 281 -15.19 2.81 -31.83
CA THR A 281 -15.07 2.37 -33.23
C THR A 281 -16.38 1.77 -33.78
N GLN A 282 -17.42 1.59 -32.95
CA GLN A 282 -18.79 1.35 -33.38
C GLN A 282 -19.73 2.53 -33.03
N PRO A 283 -20.51 3.05 -34.00
CA PRO A 283 -21.13 4.37 -33.94
C PRO A 283 -22.40 4.50 -33.08
N ARG A 284 -22.53 3.80 -31.93
CA ARG A 284 -23.82 3.75 -31.20
C ARG A 284 -23.84 4.06 -29.70
N VAL A 285 -22.71 4.24 -29.02
CA VAL A 285 -22.73 4.35 -27.54
C VAL A 285 -22.51 5.78 -27.00
N VAL A 286 -22.10 6.73 -27.85
CA VAL A 286 -21.69 8.07 -27.40
C VAL A 286 -22.86 8.93 -26.88
N GLU A 287 -24.09 8.73 -27.36
CA GLU A 287 -25.22 9.60 -27.00
C GLU A 287 -25.92 9.23 -25.67
N ALA A 288 -25.74 8.01 -25.14
CA ALA A 288 -26.46 7.57 -23.94
C ALA A 288 -25.69 7.84 -22.63
N ALA A 289 -24.35 7.90 -22.66
CA ALA A 289 -23.53 8.03 -21.45
C ALA A 289 -23.37 9.48 -20.94
N ALA A 290 -23.59 10.49 -21.80
CA ALA A 290 -23.46 11.90 -21.44
C ALA A 290 -24.67 12.47 -20.67
N ALA A 291 -25.76 11.71 -20.55
CA ALA A 291 -27.03 12.19 -20.00
C ALA A 291 -27.28 11.83 -18.52
N GLN A 292 -26.36 11.10 -17.85
CA GLN A 292 -26.57 10.63 -16.47
C GLN A 292 -25.31 10.78 -15.59
N ALA A 293 -24.50 11.82 -15.87
CA ALA A 293 -23.51 12.32 -14.93
C ALA A 293 -24.16 13.29 -13.93
#